data_AF-A0A8B7UAP4-F1
#
_entry.id   AF-A0A8B7UAP4-F1
#
_cell.length_a   1.000
_cell.length_b   1.000
_cell.length_c   1.000
_cell.angle_alpha   90.00
_cell.angle_beta   90.00
_cell.angle_gamma   90.00
#
_symmetry.space_group_name_H-M   'P 1'
#
loop_
_entity.id
_entity.type
_entity.pdbx_description
1 polymer ?
#
loop_
_entity_poly.entity_id
_entity_poly.type
_entity_poly.pdbx_seq_one_letter_code
_entity_poly.pdbx_strand_id
1 'polypeptide(L)'
;MAAPQEQLLQLQKDNRDGRLRKQELEELVRGLEAESESLTERLQELRERERSLQRKRSQAARALRGEAREEARERAERARGLLEAAERHKLELEQHNKQLQEQWEELSSQLFYYGGEQLSQQRAEQQQGTQLAALQKQLELAEAKYAMQAEALRQGAQRTEEAWASFQEQCGVLQELQGKVMEAAAALDASRGGLEAWDSQPRRVQDCAGSLMEEVARADCEKRFFRGSGSIRLWALSALQALLLLPLGFLALPLLYVVLAKPDAVGPGLPRLSSDAAFRRLRYTLSPLLELRARGLLPA
;
A
#
# COMPACT_ATOMS: atom_id res chain seq x y z
N MET A 1 36.52 -65.89 -140.94
CA MET A 1 35.08 -65.65 -140.70
C MET A 1 34.69 -65.69 -139.20
N ALA A 2 35.61 -65.48 -138.24
CA ALA A 2 35.35 -65.68 -136.80
C ALA A 2 34.94 -64.42 -135.99
N ALA A 3 35.23 -63.21 -136.48
CA ALA A 3 34.95 -61.95 -135.79
C ALA A 3 33.49 -61.67 -135.37
N PRO A 4 32.44 -62.05 -136.14
CA PRO A 4 31.06 -61.76 -135.70
C PRO A 4 30.59 -62.66 -134.56
N GLN A 5 31.19 -63.85 -134.37
CA GLN A 5 30.84 -64.76 -133.28
C GLN A 5 31.42 -64.30 -131.94
N GLU A 6 32.65 -63.79 -131.94
CA GLU A 6 33.30 -63.27 -130.72
C GLU A 6 32.58 -62.03 -130.16
N GLN A 7 32.09 -61.13 -131.04
CA GLN A 7 31.29 -59.97 -130.63
C GLN A 7 29.95 -60.38 -130.01
N LEU A 8 29.28 -61.40 -130.56
CA LEU A 8 28.04 -61.93 -129.97
C LEU A 8 28.28 -62.57 -128.60
N LEU A 9 29.38 -63.31 -128.44
CA LEU A 9 29.76 -63.90 -127.15
C LEU A 9 30.10 -62.83 -126.11
N GLN A 10 30.78 -61.75 -126.52
CA GLN A 10 31.09 -60.62 -125.64
C GLN A 10 29.82 -59.89 -125.18
N LEU A 11 28.91 -59.59 -126.11
CA LEU A 11 27.61 -58.99 -125.77
C LEU A 11 26.77 -59.88 -124.85
N GLN A 12 26.84 -61.22 -125.00
CA GLN A 12 26.16 -62.14 -124.08
C GLN A 12 26.77 -62.11 -122.68
N LYS A 13 28.09 -61.99 -122.56
CA LYS A 13 28.79 -61.85 -121.28
C LYS A 13 28.45 -60.52 -120.61
N ASP A 14 28.52 -59.41 -121.33
CA ASP A 14 28.19 -58.08 -120.82
C ASP A 14 26.71 -57.99 -120.38
N ASN A 15 25.80 -58.67 -121.10
CA ASN A 15 24.40 -58.80 -120.68
C ASN A 15 24.21 -59.65 -119.41
N ARG A 16 25.03 -60.69 -119.19
CA ARG A 16 25.01 -61.48 -117.95
C ARG A 16 25.54 -60.66 -116.79
N ASP A 17 26.67 -59.97 -116.98
CA ASP A 17 27.29 -59.12 -115.96
C ASP A 17 26.37 -57.93 -115.60
N GLY A 18 25.68 -57.35 -116.58
CA GLY A 18 24.67 -56.32 -116.35
C GLY A 18 23.47 -56.81 -115.55
N ARG A 19 23.04 -58.07 -115.72
CA ARG A 19 21.98 -58.69 -114.91
C ARG A 19 22.42 -58.96 -113.48
N LEU A 20 23.65 -59.44 -113.29
CA LEU A 20 24.21 -59.66 -111.95
C LEU A 20 24.32 -58.35 -111.16
N ARG A 21 24.89 -57.31 -111.77
CA ARG A 21 24.94 -55.97 -111.15
C ARG A 21 23.55 -55.42 -110.84
N LYS A 22 22.57 -55.66 -111.72
CA LYS A 22 21.18 -55.26 -111.47
C LYS A 22 20.59 -55.99 -110.26
N GLN A 23 20.86 -57.28 -110.11
CA GLN A 23 20.43 -58.07 -108.95
C GLN A 23 21.09 -57.57 -107.65
N GLU A 24 22.40 -57.33 -107.68
CA GLU A 24 23.13 -56.76 -106.53
C GLU A 24 22.56 -55.39 -106.12
N LEU A 25 22.25 -54.52 -107.10
CA LEU A 25 21.62 -53.23 -106.82
C LEU A 25 20.20 -53.38 -106.26
N GLU A 26 19.40 -54.31 -106.77
CA GLU A 26 18.06 -54.58 -106.24
C GLU A 26 18.11 -55.10 -104.79
N GLU A 27 19.10 -55.93 -104.45
CA GLU A 27 19.32 -56.40 -103.08
C GLU A 27 19.74 -55.26 -102.15
N LEU A 28 20.65 -54.38 -102.59
CA LEU A 28 21.04 -53.21 -101.82
C LEU A 28 19.88 -52.23 -101.62
N VAL A 29 19.08 -51.99 -102.65
CA VAL A 29 17.88 -51.13 -102.55
C VAL A 29 16.89 -51.72 -101.54
N ARG A 30 16.61 -53.03 -101.61
CA ARG A 30 15.74 -53.70 -100.62
C ARG A 30 16.30 -53.62 -99.19
N GLY A 31 17.61 -53.76 -99.02
CA GLY A 31 18.27 -53.61 -97.72
C GLY A 31 18.10 -52.20 -97.16
N LEU A 32 18.33 -51.18 -97.99
CA LEU A 32 18.15 -49.77 -97.61
C LEU A 32 16.68 -49.45 -97.32
N GLU A 33 15.74 -50.01 -98.08
CA GLU A 33 14.30 -49.87 -97.83
C GLU A 33 13.93 -50.44 -96.46
N ALA A 34 14.37 -51.67 -96.14
CA ALA A 34 14.12 -52.29 -94.85
C ALA A 34 14.76 -51.51 -93.67
N GLU A 35 15.98 -51.00 -93.85
CA GLU A 35 16.62 -50.13 -92.86
C GLU A 35 15.85 -48.80 -92.71
N SER A 36 15.38 -48.22 -93.81
CA SER A 36 14.58 -47.00 -93.77
C SER A 36 13.26 -47.20 -93.04
N GLU A 37 12.57 -48.33 -93.27
CA GLU A 37 11.35 -48.71 -92.56
C GLU A 37 11.64 -48.87 -91.06
N SER A 38 12.67 -49.63 -90.70
CA SER A 38 13.08 -49.82 -89.30
C SER A 38 13.41 -48.49 -88.59
N LEU A 39 14.10 -47.58 -89.27
CA LEU A 39 14.38 -46.24 -88.74
C LEU A 39 13.11 -45.41 -88.59
N THR A 40 12.17 -45.48 -89.53
CA THR A 40 10.89 -44.76 -89.42
C THR A 40 10.04 -45.27 -88.27
N GLU A 41 9.96 -46.59 -88.07
CA GLU A 41 9.29 -47.20 -86.90
C GLU A 41 9.95 -46.72 -85.61
N ARG A 42 11.28 -46.75 -85.54
CA ARG A 42 12.02 -46.29 -84.36
C ARG A 42 11.79 -44.80 -84.07
N LEU A 43 11.72 -43.95 -85.10
CA LEU A 43 11.38 -42.54 -84.95
C LEU A 43 9.96 -42.35 -84.43
N GLN A 44 8.99 -43.17 -84.87
CA GLN A 44 7.62 -43.12 -84.36
C GLN A 44 7.56 -43.50 -82.89
N GLU A 45 8.22 -44.59 -82.47
CA GLU A 45 8.31 -44.99 -81.05
C GLU A 45 8.91 -43.89 -80.17
N LEU A 46 10.00 -43.26 -80.63
CA LEU A 46 10.65 -42.18 -79.88
C LEU A 46 9.74 -40.95 -79.75
N ARG A 47 8.99 -40.60 -80.79
CA ARG A 47 8.00 -39.52 -80.75
C ARG A 47 6.86 -39.83 -79.79
N GLU A 48 6.39 -41.07 -79.72
CA GLU A 48 5.38 -41.48 -78.74
C GLU A 48 5.90 -41.43 -77.32
N ARG A 49 7.14 -41.89 -77.10
CA ARG A 49 7.82 -41.78 -75.79
C ARG A 49 7.97 -40.32 -75.38
N GLU A 50 8.40 -39.45 -76.28
CA GLU A 50 8.50 -38.01 -76.01
C GLU A 50 7.15 -37.42 -75.62
N ARG A 51 6.07 -37.69 -76.38
CA ARG A 51 4.71 -37.25 -76.03
C ARG A 51 4.27 -37.76 -74.67
N SER A 52 4.58 -39.02 -74.34
CA SER A 52 4.24 -39.62 -73.04
C SER A 52 4.98 -38.93 -71.89
N LEU A 53 6.27 -38.61 -72.07
CA LEU A 53 7.08 -37.90 -71.09
C LEU A 53 6.64 -36.45 -70.94
N GLN A 54 6.29 -35.77 -72.03
CA GLN A 54 5.74 -34.43 -71.99
C GLN A 54 4.42 -34.39 -71.19
N ARG A 55 3.54 -35.38 -71.37
CA ARG A 55 2.30 -35.52 -70.57
C ARG A 55 2.61 -35.79 -69.09
N LYS A 56 3.52 -36.72 -68.77
CA LYS A 56 3.93 -36.99 -67.39
C LYS A 56 4.55 -35.75 -66.73
N ARG A 57 5.40 -35.01 -67.45
CA ARG A 57 6.01 -33.76 -66.96
C ARG A 57 4.95 -32.69 -66.69
N SER A 58 3.97 -32.54 -67.57
CA SER A 58 2.91 -31.55 -67.37
C SER A 58 1.99 -31.92 -66.20
N GLN A 59 1.71 -33.21 -66.01
CA GLN A 59 0.97 -33.71 -64.84
C GLN A 59 1.75 -33.50 -63.54
N ALA A 60 3.02 -33.89 -63.49
CA ALA A 60 3.88 -33.67 -62.32
C ALA A 60 4.02 -32.19 -61.98
N ALA A 61 4.22 -31.32 -62.99
CA ALA A 61 4.28 -29.88 -62.78
C ALA A 61 2.96 -29.30 -62.27
N ARG A 62 1.81 -29.84 -62.70
CA ARG A 62 0.48 -29.45 -62.17
C ARG A 62 0.31 -29.91 -60.73
N ALA A 63 0.69 -31.14 -60.40
CA ALA A 63 0.62 -31.68 -59.04
C ALA A 63 1.48 -30.86 -58.06
N LEU A 64 2.75 -30.64 -58.39
CA LEU A 64 3.67 -29.82 -57.59
C LEU A 64 3.15 -28.38 -57.40
N ARG A 65 2.57 -27.78 -58.45
CA ARG A 65 1.94 -26.45 -58.33
C ARG A 65 0.69 -26.47 -57.46
N GLY A 66 -0.07 -27.56 -57.45
CA GLY A 66 -1.22 -27.75 -56.56
C GLY A 66 -0.79 -27.83 -55.11
N GLU A 67 0.15 -28.73 -54.81
CA GLU A 67 0.72 -28.92 -53.46
C GLU A 67 1.31 -27.61 -52.92
N ALA A 68 2.18 -26.95 -53.69
CA ALA A 68 2.77 -25.67 -53.27
C ALA A 68 1.72 -24.58 -53.01
N ARG A 69 0.61 -24.57 -53.75
CA ARG A 69 -0.49 -23.62 -53.53
C ARG A 69 -1.27 -23.94 -52.26
N GLU A 70 -1.58 -25.20 -52.00
CA GLU A 70 -2.28 -25.58 -50.77
C GLU A 70 -1.41 -25.33 -49.54
N GLU A 71 -0.12 -25.68 -49.58
CA GLU A 71 0.76 -25.34 -48.45
C GLU A 71 0.88 -23.83 -48.24
N ALA A 72 0.92 -23.03 -49.31
CA ALA A 72 0.93 -21.58 -49.21
C ALA A 72 -0.38 -21.05 -48.60
N ARG A 73 -1.53 -21.65 -48.95
CA ARG A 73 -2.84 -21.31 -48.36
C ARG A 73 -2.88 -21.67 -46.89
N GLU A 74 -2.48 -22.88 -46.50
CA GLU A 74 -2.44 -23.28 -45.09
C GLU A 74 -1.51 -22.38 -44.28
N ARG A 75 -0.36 -22.00 -44.82
CA ARG A 75 0.55 -21.04 -44.15
C ARG A 75 -0.10 -19.67 -44.01
N ALA A 76 -0.81 -19.19 -45.03
CA ALA A 76 -1.53 -17.92 -44.96
C ALA A 76 -2.68 -17.97 -43.95
N GLU A 77 -3.43 -19.07 -43.87
CA GLU A 77 -4.50 -19.27 -42.89
C GLU A 77 -3.96 -19.35 -41.47
N ARG A 78 -2.86 -20.09 -41.25
CA ARG A 78 -2.15 -20.11 -39.96
C ARG A 78 -1.69 -18.71 -39.55
N ALA A 79 -1.10 -17.96 -40.49
CA ALA A 79 -0.67 -16.59 -40.22
C ALA A 79 -1.86 -15.68 -39.88
N ARG A 80 -2.99 -15.81 -40.58
CA ARG A 80 -4.23 -15.08 -40.27
C ARG A 80 -4.75 -15.42 -38.88
N GLY A 81 -4.82 -16.71 -38.52
CA GLY A 81 -5.25 -17.13 -37.19
C GLY A 81 -4.38 -16.55 -36.06
N LEU A 82 -3.06 -16.46 -36.29
CA LEU A 82 -2.14 -15.81 -35.34
C LEU A 82 -2.39 -14.30 -35.24
N LEU A 83 -2.64 -13.62 -36.37
CA LEU A 83 -2.96 -12.20 -36.38
C LEU A 83 -4.27 -11.92 -35.63
N GLU A 84 -5.32 -12.69 -35.89
CA GLU A 84 -6.61 -12.56 -35.19
C GLU A 84 -6.47 -12.79 -33.68
N ALA A 85 -5.66 -13.77 -33.26
CA ALA A 85 -5.37 -14.00 -31.85
C ALA A 85 -4.61 -12.81 -31.23
N ALA A 86 -3.64 -12.25 -31.93
CA ALA A 86 -2.90 -11.07 -31.49
C ALA A 86 -3.81 -9.83 -31.39
N GLU A 87 -4.73 -9.64 -32.33
CA GLU A 87 -5.72 -8.56 -32.28
C GLU A 87 -6.66 -8.70 -31.08
N ARG A 88 -7.14 -9.91 -30.78
CA ARG A 88 -7.95 -10.17 -29.57
C ARG A 88 -7.18 -9.82 -28.31
N HIS A 89 -5.93 -10.27 -28.19
CA HIS A 89 -5.09 -9.93 -27.05
C HIS A 89 -4.83 -8.42 -26.94
N LYS A 90 -4.64 -7.72 -28.06
CA LYS A 90 -4.52 -6.26 -28.05
C LYS A 90 -5.79 -5.61 -27.49
N LEU A 91 -6.98 -6.05 -27.91
CA LEU A 91 -8.24 -5.53 -27.41
C LEU A 91 -8.45 -5.81 -25.92
N GLU A 92 -8.08 -7.01 -25.44
CA GLU A 92 -8.08 -7.35 -24.01
C GLU A 92 -7.17 -6.42 -23.21
N LEU A 93 -5.95 -6.18 -23.70
CA LEU A 93 -5.01 -5.25 -23.06
C LEU A 93 -5.53 -3.81 -23.06
N GLU A 94 -6.17 -3.36 -24.14
CA GLU A 94 -6.81 -2.03 -24.18
C GLU A 94 -7.96 -1.92 -23.17
N GLN A 95 -8.74 -2.97 -22.97
CA GLN A 95 -9.79 -2.99 -21.95
C GLN A 95 -9.20 -2.94 -20.54
N HIS A 96 -8.17 -3.74 -20.26
CA HIS A 96 -7.47 -3.68 -18.98
C HIS A 96 -6.82 -2.32 -18.73
N ASN A 97 -6.25 -1.70 -19.76
CA ASN A 97 -5.66 -0.37 -19.64
C ASN A 97 -6.73 0.69 -19.28
N LYS A 98 -7.91 0.63 -19.92
CA LYS A 98 -9.04 1.50 -19.57
C LYS A 98 -9.51 1.29 -18.13
N GLN A 99 -9.64 0.04 -17.70
CA GLN A 99 -10.00 -0.28 -16.31
C GLN A 99 -8.98 0.27 -15.31
N LEU A 100 -7.68 0.13 -15.60
CA LEU A 100 -6.63 0.70 -14.76
C LEU A 100 -6.67 2.23 -14.74
N GLN A 101 -7.02 2.85 -15.87
CA GLN A 101 -7.16 4.29 -15.95
C GLN A 101 -8.38 4.78 -15.14
N GLU A 102 -9.51 4.08 -15.22
CA GLU A 102 -10.68 4.35 -14.38
C GLU A 102 -10.34 4.20 -12.88
N GLN A 103 -9.67 3.11 -12.50
CA GLN A 103 -9.20 2.92 -11.12
C GLN A 103 -8.25 4.02 -10.67
N TRP A 104 -7.36 4.47 -11.55
CA TRP A 104 -6.46 5.58 -11.27
C TRP A 104 -7.23 6.88 -11.07
N GLU A 105 -8.22 7.16 -11.91
CA GLU A 105 -9.09 8.34 -11.78
C GLU A 105 -9.92 8.30 -10.48
N GLU A 106 -10.46 7.14 -10.11
CA GLU A 106 -11.16 6.94 -8.84
C GLU A 106 -10.25 7.19 -7.63
N LEU A 107 -9.07 6.59 -7.61
CA LEU A 107 -8.09 6.79 -6.54
C LEU A 107 -7.60 8.24 -6.49
N SER A 108 -7.40 8.87 -7.65
CA SER A 108 -7.03 10.29 -7.72
C SER A 108 -8.14 11.18 -7.16
N SER A 109 -9.41 10.84 -7.44
CA SER A 109 -10.57 11.56 -6.93
C SER A 109 -10.67 11.39 -5.42
N GLN A 110 -10.49 10.17 -4.91
CA GLN A 110 -10.45 9.91 -3.47
C GLN A 110 -9.33 10.71 -2.79
N LEU A 111 -8.12 10.71 -3.35
CA LEU A 111 -7.01 11.50 -2.84
C LEU A 111 -7.29 13.01 -2.89
N PHE A 112 -7.99 13.49 -3.92
CA PHE A 112 -8.37 14.90 -4.04
C PHE A 112 -9.37 15.30 -2.94
N TYR A 113 -10.44 14.54 -2.75
CA TYR A 113 -11.47 14.84 -1.74
C TYR A 113 -10.96 14.66 -0.31
N TYR A 114 -10.36 13.51 0.00
CA TYR A 114 -9.86 13.24 1.35
C TYR A 114 -8.58 14.02 1.68
N GLY A 115 -7.73 14.30 0.69
CA GLY A 115 -6.55 15.16 0.89
C GLY A 115 -6.93 16.61 1.20
N GLY A 116 -8.00 17.12 0.58
CA GLY A 116 -8.55 18.44 0.91
C GLY A 116 -9.12 18.52 2.33
N GLU A 117 -9.81 17.47 2.78
CA GLU A 117 -10.33 17.36 4.15
C GLU A 117 -9.21 17.30 5.20
N GLN A 118 -8.10 16.61 4.93
CA GLN A 118 -6.95 16.59 5.86
C GLN A 118 -6.33 17.99 6.02
N LEU A 119 -6.19 18.76 4.94
CA LEU A 119 -5.67 20.12 5.00
C LEU A 119 -6.63 21.09 5.71
N SER A 120 -7.94 20.92 5.54
CA SER A 120 -8.94 21.74 6.24
C SER A 120 -8.99 21.42 7.73
N GLN A 121 -8.91 20.14 8.10
CA GLN A 121 -8.77 19.68 9.48
C GLN A 121 -7.49 20.24 10.12
N GLN A 122 -6.33 20.12 9.45
CA GLN A 122 -5.07 20.65 9.95
C GLN A 122 -5.12 22.18 10.17
N ARG A 123 -5.78 22.93 9.27
CA ARG A 123 -5.99 24.38 9.44
C ARG A 123 -6.92 24.68 10.61
N ALA A 124 -7.99 23.91 10.79
CA ALA A 124 -8.90 24.06 11.91
C ALA A 124 -8.20 23.75 13.25
N GLU A 125 -7.39 22.69 13.31
CA GLU A 125 -6.56 22.37 14.47
C GLU A 125 -5.53 23.46 14.78
N GLN A 126 -4.87 24.03 13.75
CA GLN A 126 -3.98 25.17 13.93
C GLN A 126 -4.74 26.39 14.49
N GLN A 127 -5.93 26.69 13.96
CA GLN A 127 -6.77 27.78 14.46
C GLN A 127 -7.15 27.54 15.93
N GLN A 128 -7.57 26.33 16.29
CA GLN A 128 -7.86 25.97 17.69
C GLN A 128 -6.62 26.10 18.58
N GLY A 129 -5.45 25.66 18.11
CA GLY A 129 -4.18 25.83 18.83
C GLY A 129 -3.83 27.30 19.09
N THR A 130 -4.06 28.18 18.11
CA THR A 130 -3.86 29.62 18.30
C THR A 130 -4.85 30.24 19.30
N GLN A 131 -6.11 29.78 19.29
CA GLN A 131 -7.12 30.24 20.23
C GLN A 131 -6.80 29.78 21.66
N LEU A 132 -6.39 28.52 21.83
CA LEU A 132 -5.96 27.99 23.13
C LEU A 132 -4.75 28.74 23.68
N ALA A 133 -3.75 29.03 22.83
CA ALA A 133 -2.60 29.83 23.23
C ALA A 133 -2.98 31.27 23.63
N ALA A 134 -3.96 31.88 22.96
CA ALA A 134 -4.48 33.20 23.31
C ALA A 134 -5.21 33.18 24.67
N LEU A 135 -6.06 32.16 24.91
CA LEU A 135 -6.75 31.98 26.18
C LEU A 135 -5.77 31.70 27.33
N GLN A 136 -4.73 30.90 27.07
CA GLN A 136 -3.68 30.64 28.05
C GLN A 136 -2.95 31.93 28.45
N LYS A 137 -2.60 32.79 27.49
CA LYS A 137 -2.02 34.11 27.79
C LYS A 137 -2.96 35.02 28.57
N GLN A 138 -4.26 34.98 28.29
CA GLN A 138 -5.24 35.76 29.06
C GLN A 138 -5.35 35.27 30.50
N LEU A 139 -5.28 33.95 30.71
CA LEU A 139 -5.25 33.35 32.03
C LEU A 139 -3.99 33.78 32.79
N GLU A 140 -2.80 33.66 32.18
CA GLU A 140 -1.53 34.08 32.77
C GLU A 140 -1.55 35.57 33.17
N LEU A 141 -2.11 36.44 32.31
CA LEU A 141 -2.29 37.86 32.62
C LEU A 141 -3.28 38.10 33.77
N ALA A 142 -4.35 37.31 33.87
CA ALA A 142 -5.30 37.42 34.96
C ALA A 142 -4.69 36.93 36.28
N GLU A 143 -3.98 35.80 36.27
CA GLU A 143 -3.23 35.29 37.40
C GLU A 143 -2.19 36.30 37.90
N ALA A 144 -1.44 36.94 37.00
CA ALA A 144 -0.51 38.00 37.35
C ALA A 144 -1.23 39.20 38.01
N LYS A 145 -2.39 39.61 37.49
CA LYS A 145 -3.19 40.69 38.10
C LYS A 145 -3.68 40.31 39.51
N TYR A 146 -4.15 39.08 39.70
CA TYR A 146 -4.60 38.60 41.01
C TYR A 146 -3.44 38.45 42.00
N ALA A 147 -2.26 38.01 41.53
CA ALA A 147 -1.06 37.96 42.36
C ALA A 147 -0.66 39.36 42.85
N MET A 148 -0.64 40.35 41.96
CA MET A 148 -0.37 41.76 42.32
C MET A 148 -1.41 42.32 43.30
N GLN A 149 -2.69 42.00 43.12
CA GLN A 149 -3.75 42.40 44.07
C GLN A 149 -3.56 41.74 45.44
N ALA A 150 -3.22 40.44 45.48
CA ALA A 150 -2.96 39.74 46.72
C ALA A 150 -1.74 40.32 47.47
N GLU A 151 -0.68 40.70 46.74
CA GLU A 151 0.48 41.39 47.32
C GLU A 151 0.12 42.77 47.86
N ALA A 152 -0.68 43.56 47.14
CA ALA A 152 -1.15 44.87 47.62
C ALA A 152 -1.99 44.75 48.90
N LEU A 153 -2.86 43.74 48.98
CA LEU A 153 -3.63 43.45 50.19
C LEU A 153 -2.72 43.01 51.35
N ARG A 154 -1.71 42.18 51.09
CA ARG A 154 -0.71 41.79 52.10
C ARG A 154 0.09 42.98 52.62
N GLN A 155 0.53 43.88 51.74
CA GLN A 155 1.21 45.11 52.14
C GLN A 155 0.27 46.03 52.94
N GLY A 156 -0.99 46.13 52.55
CA GLY A 156 -2.00 46.85 53.32
C GLY A 156 -2.19 46.28 54.73
N ALA A 157 -2.31 44.96 54.83
CA ALA A 157 -2.39 44.25 56.11
C ALA A 157 -1.14 44.50 56.97
N GLN A 158 0.06 44.39 56.40
CA GLN A 158 1.32 44.70 57.09
C GLN A 158 1.36 46.14 57.60
N ARG A 159 0.98 47.13 56.79
CA ARG A 159 0.91 48.53 57.24
C ARG A 159 -0.10 48.73 58.36
N THR A 160 -1.25 48.03 58.32
CA THR A 160 -2.22 48.10 59.42
C THR A 160 -1.67 47.44 60.67
N GLU A 161 -0.97 46.31 60.56
CA GLU A 161 -0.31 45.65 61.70
C GLU A 161 0.78 46.53 62.32
N GLU A 162 1.62 47.17 61.49
CA GLU A 162 2.62 48.15 61.94
C GLU A 162 1.97 49.35 62.63
N ALA A 163 0.86 49.87 62.07
CA ALA A 163 0.11 50.96 62.70
C ALA A 163 -0.49 50.52 64.04
N TRP A 164 -1.07 49.32 64.13
CA TRP A 164 -1.57 48.74 65.37
C TRP A 164 -0.46 48.54 66.41
N ALA A 165 0.72 48.07 66.00
CA ALA A 165 1.88 47.94 66.88
C ALA A 165 2.32 49.31 67.41
N SER A 166 2.42 50.33 66.55
CA SER A 166 2.76 51.69 66.98
C SER A 166 1.73 52.30 67.93
N PHE A 167 0.44 52.04 67.71
CA PHE A 167 -0.63 52.46 68.60
C PHE A 167 -0.56 51.74 69.95
N GLN A 168 -0.26 50.43 69.94
CA GLN A 168 -0.07 49.66 71.16
C GLN A 168 1.14 50.17 71.95
N GLU A 169 2.25 50.49 71.30
CA GLU A 169 3.41 51.13 71.92
C GLU A 169 3.02 52.47 72.54
N GLN A 170 2.28 53.32 71.82
CA GLN A 170 1.76 54.59 72.34
C GLN A 170 0.84 54.40 73.56
N CYS A 171 -0.06 53.41 73.53
CA CYS A 171 -0.90 53.06 74.66
C CYS A 171 -0.09 52.53 75.85
N GLY A 172 0.97 51.76 75.60
CA GLY A 172 1.91 51.30 76.63
C GLY A 172 2.61 52.48 77.31
N VAL A 173 3.10 53.47 76.54
CA VAL A 173 3.69 54.70 77.07
C VAL A 173 2.68 55.50 77.91
N LEU A 174 1.43 55.60 77.46
CA LEU A 174 0.36 56.25 78.22
C LEU A 174 0.02 55.49 79.50
N GLN A 175 0.03 54.17 79.49
CA GLN A 175 -0.13 53.35 80.69
C GLN A 175 1.04 53.52 81.66
N GLU A 176 2.28 53.61 81.18
CA GLU A 176 3.43 53.94 82.03
C GLU A 176 3.33 55.34 82.62
N LEU A 177 2.86 56.32 81.84
CA LEU A 177 2.60 57.68 82.32
C LEU A 177 1.50 57.67 83.38
N GLN A 178 0.39 56.95 83.13
CA GLN A 178 -0.72 56.81 84.06
C GLN A 178 -0.28 56.06 85.34
N GLY A 179 0.55 55.04 85.22
CA GLY A 179 1.19 54.34 86.33
C GLY A 179 2.08 55.27 87.14
N LYS A 180 2.93 56.08 86.48
CA LYS A 180 3.75 57.11 87.16
C LYS A 180 2.90 58.19 87.83
N VAL A 181 1.79 58.61 87.23
CA VAL A 181 0.83 59.56 87.83
C VAL A 181 0.12 58.91 89.01
N MET A 182 -0.24 57.63 88.92
CA MET A 182 -0.87 56.89 90.02
C MET A 182 0.12 56.58 91.15
N GLU A 183 1.38 56.29 90.87
CA GLU A 183 2.44 56.19 91.87
C GLU A 183 2.72 57.55 92.52
N ALA A 184 2.71 58.65 91.76
CA ALA A 184 2.79 59.99 92.30
C ALA A 184 1.54 60.36 93.13
N ALA A 185 0.35 59.92 92.71
CA ALA A 185 -0.89 60.08 93.45
C ALA A 185 -0.92 59.21 94.70
N ALA A 186 -0.40 57.98 94.67
CA ALA A 186 -0.25 57.10 95.83
C ALA A 186 0.82 57.62 96.79
N ALA A 187 1.88 58.28 96.31
CA ALA A 187 2.81 59.02 97.16
C ALA A 187 2.14 60.24 97.80
N LEU A 188 1.21 60.90 97.10
CA LEU A 188 0.36 61.98 97.62
C LEU A 188 -0.69 61.47 98.63
N ASP A 189 -1.34 60.34 98.39
CA ASP A 189 -2.31 59.72 99.30
C ASP A 189 -1.63 59.05 100.49
N ALA A 190 -0.39 58.57 100.35
CA ALA A 190 0.46 58.18 101.47
C ALA A 190 0.89 59.38 102.35
N SER A 191 0.83 60.61 101.82
CA SER A 191 0.97 61.84 102.59
C SER A 191 -0.36 62.36 103.19
N ARG A 192 -1.48 61.71 102.86
CA ARG A 192 -2.85 62.13 103.20
C ARG A 192 -3.68 60.95 103.71
N GLY A 193 -3.25 60.37 104.83
CA GLY A 193 -4.08 59.41 105.56
C GLY A 193 -5.32 60.09 106.15
N GLY A 194 -6.52 59.65 105.74
CA GLY A 194 -7.77 59.97 106.44
C GLY A 194 -9.06 59.82 105.63
N LEU A 195 -9.83 58.79 105.99
CA LEU A 195 -11.29 58.59 105.84
C LEU A 195 -11.90 58.02 104.53
N GLU A 196 -12.31 56.75 104.70
CA GLU A 196 -13.65 56.17 104.43
C GLU A 196 -14.18 55.89 103.02
N ALA A 197 -14.29 54.59 102.75
CA ALA A 197 -15.52 53.80 102.52
C ALA A 197 -16.57 54.35 101.55
N TRP A 198 -16.63 53.75 100.36
CA TRP A 198 -17.88 53.52 99.64
C TRP A 198 -17.90 52.13 99.01
N ASP A 199 -18.73 51.27 99.61
CA ASP A 199 -19.39 50.14 98.95
C ASP A 199 -20.28 50.67 97.83
N SER A 200 -20.21 50.08 96.64
CA SER A 200 -21.29 50.14 95.64
C SER A 200 -21.17 48.99 94.63
N GLN A 201 -22.11 48.07 94.77
CA GLN A 201 -22.46 46.96 93.90
C GLN A 201 -22.96 47.45 92.52
N PRO A 202 -22.74 46.67 91.44
CA PRO A 202 -23.79 46.51 90.42
C PRO A 202 -23.95 45.01 90.08
N ARG A 203 -25.05 44.36 90.49
CA ARG A 203 -26.34 44.27 89.78
C ARG A 203 -26.21 43.54 88.43
N ARG A 204 -26.60 42.26 88.44
CA ARG A 204 -26.85 41.43 87.25
C ARG A 204 -27.84 42.13 86.32
N VAL A 205 -27.48 42.26 85.04
CA VAL A 205 -28.42 42.34 83.93
C VAL A 205 -27.94 41.40 82.83
N GLN A 206 -28.91 40.63 82.38
CA GLN A 206 -28.87 39.54 81.43
C GLN A 206 -28.94 40.07 79.99
N ASP A 207 -28.45 39.22 79.10
CA ASP A 207 -28.79 39.08 77.68
C ASP A 207 -28.35 40.16 76.70
N CYS A 208 -27.33 39.81 75.90
CA CYS A 208 -27.35 39.92 74.44
C CYS A 208 -26.24 39.03 73.84
N ALA A 209 -26.67 37.89 73.28
CA ALA A 209 -26.05 37.15 72.17
C ALA A 209 -24.52 37.04 72.10
N GLY A 210 -23.97 35.97 72.70
CA GLY A 210 -22.95 35.19 71.98
C GLY A 210 -23.61 34.61 70.71
N SER A 211 -22.93 34.42 69.58
CA SER A 211 -21.63 33.78 69.48
C SER A 211 -21.06 34.06 68.09
N LEU A 212 -19.91 34.73 68.03
CA LEU A 212 -19.06 34.91 66.84
C LEU A 212 -18.30 33.61 66.48
N MET A 213 -18.80 32.45 66.91
CA MET A 213 -18.29 31.09 66.60
C MET A 213 -19.34 30.23 65.89
N GLU A 214 -20.40 30.81 65.34
CA GLU A 214 -21.38 30.06 64.53
C GLU A 214 -21.35 30.42 63.03
N GLU A 215 -20.68 31.53 62.66
CA GLU A 215 -20.49 31.90 61.24
C GLU A 215 -19.18 31.41 60.61
N VAL A 216 -18.21 30.93 61.40
CA VAL A 216 -16.96 30.35 60.85
C VAL A 216 -17.15 28.89 60.39
N ALA A 217 -18.20 28.21 60.86
CA ALA A 217 -18.50 26.82 60.48
C ALA A 217 -19.31 26.69 59.17
N ARG A 218 -19.79 27.80 58.58
CA ARG A 218 -20.59 27.77 57.35
C ARG A 218 -19.83 28.10 56.05
N ALA A 219 -18.56 28.49 56.13
CA ALA A 219 -17.79 28.89 54.95
C ALA A 219 -16.76 27.84 54.44
N ASP A 220 -16.58 26.70 55.13
CA ASP A 220 -15.55 25.71 54.77
C ASP A 220 -16.10 24.42 54.10
N CYS A 221 -17.40 24.39 53.76
CA CYS A 221 -18.07 23.21 53.19
C CYS A 221 -18.37 23.25 51.69
N GLU A 222 -17.86 24.22 50.93
CA GLU A 222 -18.08 24.29 49.46
C GLU A 222 -16.85 23.94 48.61
N LYS A 223 -15.76 23.42 49.21
CA LYS A 223 -14.51 23.12 48.48
C LYS A 223 -14.01 21.68 48.56
N ARG A 224 -14.90 20.69 48.64
CA ARG A 224 -14.49 19.27 48.45
C ARG A 224 -15.49 18.44 47.65
N PHE A 225 -15.62 18.75 46.36
CA PHE A 225 -16.10 17.78 45.37
C PHE A 225 -15.19 17.71 44.15
N PHE A 226 -13.90 17.50 44.36
CA PHE A 226 -13.04 16.89 43.33
C PHE A 226 -11.97 16.02 43.99
N ARG A 227 -12.35 14.80 44.35
CA ARG A 227 -11.38 13.72 44.57
C ARG A 227 -11.80 12.49 43.76
N GLY A 228 -11.80 12.66 42.44
CA GLY A 228 -11.90 11.56 41.49
C GLY A 228 -10.58 10.78 41.42
N SER A 229 -10.35 9.91 42.40
CA SER A 229 -9.24 8.95 42.42
C SER A 229 -9.52 7.76 41.49
N GLY A 230 -9.68 8.02 40.19
CA GLY A 230 -10.00 6.97 39.21
C GLY A 230 -9.56 7.21 37.76
N SER A 231 -9.16 8.42 37.38
CA SER A 231 -8.93 8.75 35.95
C SER A 231 -7.51 8.44 35.43
N ILE A 232 -6.50 8.40 36.32
CA ILE A 232 -5.10 8.29 35.89
C ILE A 232 -4.74 6.86 35.45
N ARG A 233 -5.38 5.84 36.03
CA ARG A 233 -5.09 4.42 35.70
C ARG A 233 -5.69 3.99 34.35
N LEU A 234 -6.86 4.51 33.97
CA LEU A 234 -7.46 4.21 32.67
C LEU A 234 -6.69 4.89 31.54
N TRP A 235 -6.31 6.17 31.69
CA TRP A 235 -5.51 6.88 30.68
C TRP A 235 -4.12 6.27 30.45
N ALA A 236 -3.44 5.83 31.52
CA ALA A 236 -2.12 5.21 31.40
C ALA A 236 -2.19 3.83 30.71
N LEU A 237 -3.24 3.04 30.96
CA LEU A 237 -3.44 1.74 30.31
C LEU A 237 -3.83 1.90 28.83
N SER A 238 -4.66 2.89 28.50
CA SER A 238 -5.02 3.19 27.11
C SER A 238 -3.84 3.69 26.27
N ALA A 239 -2.96 4.51 26.86
CA ALA A 239 -1.76 4.99 26.19
C ALA A 239 -0.74 3.86 25.95
N LEU A 240 -0.55 2.95 26.92
CA LEU A 240 0.35 1.80 26.76
C LEU A 240 -0.17 0.79 25.72
N GLN A 241 -1.49 0.60 25.65
CA GLN A 241 -2.13 -0.29 24.68
C GLN A 241 -2.04 0.26 23.23
N ALA A 242 -2.16 1.58 23.05
CA ALA A 242 -1.94 2.22 21.75
C ALA A 242 -0.46 2.15 21.32
N LEU A 243 0.48 2.29 22.27
CA LEU A 243 1.93 2.22 21.99
C LEU A 243 2.38 0.82 21.55
N LEU A 244 1.70 -0.24 21.98
CA LEU A 244 2.02 -1.63 21.60
C LEU A 244 1.37 -2.06 20.28
N LEU A 245 0.16 -1.58 19.98
CA LEU A 245 -0.58 -1.95 18.76
C LEU A 245 -0.08 -1.19 17.53
N LEU A 246 0.41 0.04 17.70
CA LEU A 246 0.93 0.88 16.62
C LEU A 246 2.14 0.26 15.89
N PRO A 247 3.22 -0.23 16.58
CA PRO A 247 4.33 -0.89 15.90
C PRO A 247 3.95 -2.26 15.33
N LEU A 248 3.00 -2.97 15.96
CA LEU A 248 2.54 -4.27 15.48
C LEU A 248 1.77 -4.14 14.15
N GLY A 249 0.90 -3.13 14.03
CA GLY A 249 0.23 -2.79 12.78
C GLY A 249 1.19 -2.27 11.72
N PHE A 250 2.16 -1.44 12.10
CA PHE A 250 3.15 -0.88 11.18
C PHE A 250 4.15 -1.92 10.66
N LEU A 251 4.37 -3.03 11.36
CA LEU A 251 5.15 -4.17 10.85
C LEU A 251 4.28 -5.16 10.03
N ALA A 252 3.06 -5.44 10.49
CA ALA A 252 2.20 -6.45 9.88
C ALA A 252 1.62 -5.99 8.53
N LEU A 253 1.25 -4.71 8.37
CA LEU A 253 0.73 -4.17 7.11
C LEU A 253 1.71 -4.24 5.93
N PRO A 254 2.98 -3.81 6.04
CA PRO A 254 3.93 -3.93 4.95
C PRO A 254 4.29 -5.39 4.64
N LEU A 255 4.32 -6.27 5.65
CA LEU A 255 4.50 -7.71 5.44
C LEU A 255 3.32 -8.32 4.66
N LEU A 256 2.08 -7.96 4.99
CA LEU A 256 0.88 -8.41 4.26
C LEU A 256 0.85 -7.84 2.84
N TYR A 257 1.25 -6.59 2.66
CA TYR A 257 1.34 -5.92 1.37
C TYR A 257 2.40 -6.57 0.46
N VAL A 258 3.56 -6.94 1.00
CA VAL A 258 4.62 -7.64 0.23
C VAL A 258 4.15 -9.05 -0.18
N VAL A 259 3.46 -9.78 0.69
CA VAL A 259 2.89 -11.10 0.37
C VAL A 259 1.80 -11.04 -0.70
N LEU A 260 0.98 -9.98 -0.72
CA LEU A 260 -0.11 -9.81 -1.70
C LEU A 260 0.34 -9.16 -3.02
N ALA A 261 1.27 -8.20 -2.98
CA ALA A 261 1.67 -7.43 -4.17
C ALA A 261 2.82 -8.07 -4.95
N LYS A 262 3.67 -8.91 -4.32
CA LYS A 262 4.79 -9.60 -4.98
C LYS A 262 5.09 -10.96 -4.36
N PRO A 263 4.38 -12.05 -4.73
CA PRO A 263 4.73 -13.40 -4.27
C PRO A 263 6.14 -13.82 -4.75
N ASP A 264 6.64 -13.24 -5.83
CA ASP A 264 7.93 -13.59 -6.44
C ASP A 264 9.12 -12.76 -5.91
N ALA A 265 8.88 -11.73 -5.08
CA ALA A 265 9.94 -10.93 -4.45
C ALA A 265 10.46 -11.53 -3.13
N VAL A 266 9.80 -12.58 -2.62
CA VAL A 266 10.37 -13.47 -1.61
C VAL A 266 11.30 -14.43 -2.36
N GLY A 267 12.52 -13.95 -2.63
CA GLY A 267 13.61 -14.77 -3.15
C GLY A 267 13.87 -16.01 -2.26
N PRO A 268 14.62 -17.01 -2.77
CA PRO A 268 14.50 -18.44 -2.46
C PRO A 268 15.06 -18.87 -1.10
N GLY A 269 14.73 -18.15 -0.03
CA GLY A 269 15.22 -18.38 1.33
C GLY A 269 14.30 -19.21 2.23
N LEU A 270 13.08 -19.55 1.78
CA LEU A 270 12.21 -20.51 2.46
C LEU A 270 11.85 -21.72 1.57
N PRO A 271 12.81 -22.45 0.99
CA PRO A 271 12.50 -23.67 0.28
C PRO A 271 12.38 -24.80 1.32
N ARG A 272 11.18 -25.02 1.90
CA ARG A 272 10.75 -26.35 2.43
C ARG A 272 9.44 -26.44 3.23
N LEU A 273 8.53 -25.44 3.21
CA LEU A 273 7.26 -25.57 3.94
C LEU A 273 6.00 -25.77 3.07
N SER A 274 6.13 -25.81 1.74
CA SER A 274 5.03 -26.02 0.80
C SER A 274 4.96 -27.41 0.17
N SER A 275 5.53 -28.43 0.82
CA SER A 275 5.27 -29.81 0.40
C SER A 275 4.00 -30.30 1.12
N ASP A 276 3.00 -30.72 0.35
CA ASP A 276 1.72 -31.27 0.84
C ASP A 276 1.91 -32.42 1.86
N ALA A 277 3.09 -33.06 1.87
CA ALA A 277 3.50 -34.04 2.86
C ALA A 277 3.83 -33.46 4.26
N ALA A 278 4.36 -32.24 4.34
CA ALA A 278 4.69 -31.56 5.60
C ALA A 278 3.43 -31.01 6.29
N PHE A 279 2.46 -30.50 5.52
CA PHE A 279 1.16 -30.07 6.04
C PHE A 279 0.35 -31.23 6.61
N ARG A 280 0.38 -32.41 5.98
CA ARG A 280 -0.24 -33.63 6.54
C ARG A 280 0.45 -34.06 7.83
N ARG A 281 1.79 -34.02 7.90
CA ARG A 281 2.54 -34.33 9.13
C ARG A 281 2.25 -33.34 10.26
N LEU A 282 2.19 -32.04 9.96
CA LEU A 282 1.81 -30.99 10.91
C LEU A 282 0.38 -31.16 11.45
N ARG A 283 -0.55 -31.59 10.60
CA ARG A 283 -1.93 -31.85 11.00
C ARG A 283 -2.05 -33.05 11.96
N TYR A 284 -1.21 -34.08 11.79
CA TYR A 284 -1.15 -35.20 12.73
C TYR A 284 -0.43 -34.85 14.04
N THR A 285 0.58 -33.97 14.01
CA THR A 285 1.27 -33.54 15.24
C THR A 285 0.48 -32.50 16.05
N LEU A 286 -0.36 -31.69 15.40
CA LEU A 286 -1.21 -30.70 16.07
C LEU A 286 -2.54 -31.27 16.58
N SER A 287 -2.98 -32.43 16.07
CA SER A 287 -4.20 -33.12 16.55
C SER A 287 -4.20 -33.40 18.06
N PRO A 288 -3.12 -33.97 18.66
CA PRO A 288 -3.10 -34.20 20.11
C PRO A 288 -2.97 -32.90 20.94
N LEU A 289 -2.36 -31.84 20.38
CA LEU A 289 -2.25 -30.54 21.08
C LEU A 289 -3.59 -29.78 21.08
N LEU A 290 -4.41 -29.94 20.04
CA LEU A 290 -5.76 -29.38 20.00
C LEU A 290 -6.74 -30.16 20.91
N GLU A 291 -6.55 -31.46 21.10
CA GLU A 291 -7.30 -32.25 22.09
C GLU A 291 -6.94 -31.85 23.54
N LEU A 292 -5.69 -31.45 23.80
CA LEU A 292 -5.26 -30.94 25.12
C LEU A 292 -5.82 -29.53 25.42
N ARG A 293 -6.04 -28.70 24.40
CA ARG A 293 -6.75 -27.41 24.53
C ARG A 293 -8.25 -27.61 24.77
N ALA A 294 -8.87 -28.59 24.11
CA ALA A 294 -10.27 -28.96 24.32
C ALA A 294 -10.53 -29.53 25.73
N ARG A 295 -9.50 -30.10 26.37
CA ARG A 295 -9.56 -30.61 27.76
C ARG A 295 -9.13 -29.58 28.82
N GLY A 296 -8.93 -28.31 28.46
CA GLY A 296 -8.79 -27.21 29.42
C GLY A 296 -7.49 -27.18 30.24
N LEU A 297 -6.43 -27.86 29.80
CA LEU A 297 -5.17 -27.98 30.56
C LEU A 297 -4.07 -26.99 30.15
N LEU A 298 -4.38 -25.97 29.35
CA LEU A 298 -3.46 -24.86 29.05
C LEU A 298 -4.19 -23.52 29.24
N PRO A 299 -3.60 -22.54 29.97
CA PRO A 299 -4.22 -21.25 30.23
C PRO A 299 -4.28 -20.40 28.94
N ALA A 300 -5.30 -19.55 28.88
CA ALA A 300 -5.67 -18.72 27.71
C ALA A 300 -4.60 -17.70 27.30
#